data_AF-A0A0C4FBW5-F1
#
_entry.id   AF-A0A0C4FBW5-F1
#
_cell.length_a   1.000
_cell.length_b   1.000
_cell.length_c   1.000
_cell.angle_alpha   90.00
_cell.angle_beta   90.00
_cell.angle_gamma   90.00
#
_symmetry.space_group_name_H-M   'P 1'
#
loop_
_entity.id
_entity.type
_entity.pdbx_description
1 polymer ?
#
loop_
_entity_poly.entity_id
_entity_poly.type
_entity_poly.pdbx_seq_one_letter_code
_entity_poly.pdbx_strand_id
1 'polypeptide(L)'
;MSNDKKEDSSSHTNINLTSQMSAPNPKISTARLPILRAPGSDSNYLNWKKVVLRVFKSAKVNHVLTPVDPARRPANWEEDNDLVCAALVQIVDEANLRHLADEDNAAKIWADLSKAHQDNSSGGRIY
;
A
#
# COMPACT_ATOMS: atom_id res chain seq x y z
N MET A 1 -42.02 -26.52 56.96
CA MET A 1 -42.43 -27.57 56.00
C MET A 1 -42.34 -27.00 54.58
N SER A 2 -41.71 -27.78 53.68
CA SER A 2 -41.97 -27.94 52.24
C SER A 2 -42.24 -26.69 51.40
N ASN A 3 -41.31 -26.25 50.54
CA ASN A 3 -40.90 -26.79 49.23
C ASN A 3 -41.57 -26.05 48.08
N ASP A 4 -40.74 -25.60 47.13
CA ASP A 4 -40.87 -25.64 45.66
C ASP A 4 -40.25 -24.37 45.03
N LYS A 5 -39.55 -24.33 43.89
CA LYS A 5 -38.74 -25.23 43.06
C LYS A 5 -38.40 -24.40 41.80
N LYS A 6 -37.16 -24.52 41.28
CA LYS A 6 -36.70 -24.16 39.91
C LYS A 6 -36.78 -22.67 39.53
N GLU A 7 -35.89 -22.08 38.73
CA GLU A 7 -35.18 -22.60 37.57
C GLU A 7 -34.06 -21.60 37.22
N ASP A 8 -32.79 -21.97 37.36
CA ASP A 8 -31.70 -21.23 36.70
C ASP A 8 -31.30 -22.03 35.46
N SER A 9 -32.05 -21.81 34.38
CA SER A 9 -31.66 -22.26 33.05
C SER A 9 -30.54 -21.33 32.56
N SER A 10 -29.31 -21.60 32.99
CA SER A 10 -28.13 -20.95 32.42
C SER A 10 -27.91 -21.50 31.01
N SER A 11 -28.51 -20.82 30.04
CA SER A 11 -28.25 -21.03 28.62
C SER A 11 -26.85 -20.50 28.30
N HIS A 12 -25.82 -21.30 28.54
CA HIS A 12 -24.49 -21.04 28.00
C HIS A 12 -24.54 -21.28 26.49
N THR A 13 -24.87 -20.22 25.75
CA THR A 13 -24.73 -20.18 24.30
C THR A 13 -23.24 -20.37 23.98
N ASN A 14 -22.86 -21.59 23.60
CA ASN A 14 -21.56 -21.84 23.00
C ASN A 14 -21.58 -21.20 21.60
N ILE A 15 -21.13 -19.95 21.52
CA ILE A 15 -20.87 -19.30 20.25
C ILE A 15 -19.58 -19.92 19.73
N ASN A 16 -19.72 -21.00 18.94
CA ASN A 16 -18.62 -21.52 18.15
C ASN A 16 -18.34 -20.52 17.02
N LEU A 17 -17.50 -19.52 17.32
CA LEU A 17 -16.98 -18.58 16.33
C LEU A 17 -15.84 -19.23 15.55
N THR A 18 -16.13 -20.31 14.81
CA THR A 18 -15.26 -20.76 13.74
C THR A 18 -15.81 -20.26 12.42
N SER A 19 -15.90 -18.94 12.28
CA SER A 19 -15.75 -18.33 10.96
C SER A 19 -14.26 -18.08 10.80
N GLN A 20 -13.54 -19.10 10.31
CA GLN A 20 -12.25 -18.85 9.66
C GLN A 20 -12.58 -18.04 8.40
N MET A 21 -12.77 -16.74 8.59
CA MET A 21 -12.73 -15.78 7.52
C MET A 21 -11.30 -15.89 6.99
N SER A 22 -11.15 -16.61 5.88
CA SER A 22 -9.89 -16.64 5.15
C SER A 22 -9.60 -15.18 4.83
N ALA A 23 -8.60 -14.60 5.52
CA ALA A 23 -8.19 -13.25 5.24
C ALA A 23 -7.95 -13.17 3.74
N PRO A 24 -8.54 -12.19 3.02
CA PRO A 24 -8.29 -12.05 1.61
C PRO A 24 -6.78 -11.94 1.43
N ASN A 25 -6.21 -12.80 0.56
CA ASN A 25 -4.79 -12.70 0.25
C ASN A 25 -4.52 -11.27 -0.22
N PRO A 26 -3.56 -10.55 0.38
CA PRO A 26 -3.31 -9.18 0.02
C PRO A 26 -2.95 -9.13 -1.46
N LYS A 27 -3.64 -8.24 -2.21
CA LYS A 27 -3.41 -8.03 -3.66
C LYS A 27 -1.94 -7.74 -3.97
N ILE A 28 -1.20 -7.16 -3.01
CA ILE A 28 0.22 -6.81 -3.10
C ILE A 28 0.94 -7.30 -1.83
N SER A 29 2.10 -7.93 -1.99
CA SER A 29 3.02 -8.21 -0.87
C SER A 29 4.23 -7.27 -0.95
N THR A 30 4.38 -6.41 0.05
CA THR A 30 5.50 -5.45 0.18
C THR A 30 6.73 -6.04 0.88
N ALA A 31 6.57 -7.12 1.65
CA ALA A 31 7.62 -7.71 2.48
C ALA A 31 8.90 -8.15 1.72
N ARG A 32 8.83 -8.28 0.39
CA ARG A 32 9.95 -8.66 -0.47
C ARG A 32 10.34 -7.57 -1.48
N LEU A 33 9.70 -6.41 -1.42
CA LEU A 33 10.01 -5.31 -2.32
C LEU A 33 11.27 -4.59 -1.83
N PRO A 34 12.14 -4.12 -2.75
CA PRO A 34 13.28 -3.31 -2.37
C PRO A 34 12.81 -2.00 -1.76
N ILE A 35 13.53 -1.52 -0.74
CA ILE A 35 13.34 -0.16 -0.23
C ILE A 35 13.99 0.83 -1.20
N LEU A 36 13.28 1.91 -1.54
CA LEU A 36 13.83 3.03 -2.30
C LEU A 36 14.77 3.82 -1.40
N ARG A 37 16.07 3.79 -1.70
CA ARG A 37 17.09 4.56 -0.98
C ARG A 37 16.91 6.05 -1.22
N ALA A 38 17.61 6.88 -0.46
CA ALA A 38 17.62 8.33 -0.65
C ALA A 38 18.02 8.72 -2.09
N PRO A 39 17.56 9.88 -2.59
CA PRO A 39 18.04 10.44 -3.85
C PRO A 39 19.53 10.77 -3.80
N GLY A 40 20.22 10.68 -4.94
CA GLY A 40 21.66 10.93 -5.06
C GLY A 40 22.40 9.85 -5.86
N SER A 41 23.74 9.88 -5.79
CA SER A 41 24.63 8.98 -6.55
C SER A 41 24.39 7.50 -6.27
N ASP A 42 24.00 7.15 -5.05
CA ASP A 42 23.78 5.77 -4.62
C ASP A 42 22.32 5.33 -4.72
N SER A 43 21.48 6.13 -5.39
CA SER A 43 20.07 5.79 -5.56
C SER A 43 19.87 4.51 -6.36
N ASN A 44 19.01 3.63 -5.85
CA ASN A 44 18.59 2.41 -6.54
C ASN A 44 17.31 2.60 -7.40
N TYR A 45 16.87 3.85 -7.65
CA TYR A 45 15.56 4.17 -8.22
C TYR A 45 15.23 3.41 -9.51
N LEU A 46 16.16 3.31 -10.47
CA LEU A 46 15.88 2.61 -11.75
C LEU A 46 15.58 1.12 -11.55
N ASN A 47 16.29 0.46 -10.64
CA ASN A 47 16.06 -0.95 -10.32
C ASN A 47 14.80 -1.12 -9.48
N TRP A 48 14.62 -0.27 -8.46
CA TRP A 48 13.43 -0.22 -7.62
C TRP A 48 12.16 -0.06 -8.48
N LYS A 49 12.16 0.93 -9.39
CA LYS A 49 11.05 1.22 -10.30
C LYS A 49 10.63 0.00 -11.12
N LYS A 50 11.60 -0.71 -11.69
CA LYS A 50 11.34 -1.92 -12.50
C LYS A 50 10.65 -3.01 -11.69
N VAL A 51 11.13 -3.26 -10.47
CA VAL A 51 10.58 -4.29 -9.58
C VAL A 51 9.17 -3.92 -9.12
N VAL A 52 8.99 -2.70 -8.60
CA VAL A 52 7.70 -2.23 -8.08
C VAL A 52 6.64 -2.18 -9.18
N LEU A 53 6.98 -1.66 -10.36
CA LEU A 53 6.06 -1.62 -11.50
C LEU A 53 5.64 -3.05 -11.92
N ARG A 54 6.54 -4.04 -11.86
CA ARG A 54 6.22 -5.43 -12.18
C ARG A 54 5.24 -6.03 -11.17
N VAL A 55 5.41 -5.73 -9.89
CA VAL A 55 4.50 -6.21 -8.83
C VAL A 55 3.13 -5.56 -8.96
N PHE A 56 3.05 -4.25 -9.13
CA PHE A 56 1.79 -3.54 -9.34
C PHE A 56 1.06 -3.98 -10.61
N LYS A 57 1.79 -4.28 -11.69
CA LYS A 57 1.21 -4.88 -12.90
C LYS A 57 0.65 -6.27 -12.65
N SER A 58 1.37 -7.11 -11.92
CA SER A 58 0.91 -8.47 -11.57
C SER A 58 -0.35 -8.43 -10.70
N ALA A 59 -0.45 -7.43 -9.83
CA ALA A 59 -1.62 -7.16 -8.98
C ALA A 59 -2.75 -6.40 -9.70
N LYS A 60 -2.56 -5.99 -10.97
CA LYS A 60 -3.51 -5.20 -11.79
C LYS A 60 -3.87 -3.81 -11.25
N VAL A 61 -3.10 -3.29 -10.31
CA VAL A 61 -3.31 -1.96 -9.69
C VAL A 61 -2.50 -0.85 -10.36
N ASN A 62 -1.59 -1.17 -11.29
CA ASN A 62 -0.68 -0.17 -11.88
C ASN A 62 -1.38 0.97 -12.67
N HIS A 63 -2.69 0.87 -12.88
CA HIS A 63 -3.48 1.88 -13.58
C HIS A 63 -3.62 3.18 -12.76
N VAL A 64 -3.43 3.13 -11.43
CA VAL A 64 -3.47 4.32 -10.55
C VAL A 64 -2.15 5.10 -10.52
N LEU A 65 -1.07 4.58 -11.12
CA LEU A 65 0.23 5.27 -11.20
C LEU A 65 0.27 6.37 -12.27
N THR A 66 -0.76 6.43 -13.10
CA THR A 66 -0.94 7.46 -14.13
C THR A 66 -2.18 8.27 -13.79
N PRO A 67 -2.17 9.60 -13.98
CA PRO A 67 -3.37 10.41 -13.77
C PRO A 67 -4.54 9.89 -14.60
N VAL A 68 -5.68 9.65 -13.93
CA VAL A 68 -6.94 9.26 -14.56
C VAL A 68 -7.97 10.35 -14.29
N ASP A 69 -8.60 10.84 -15.36
CA ASP A 69 -9.74 11.75 -15.30
C ASP A 69 -10.80 11.18 -14.34
N PRO A 70 -11.26 11.94 -13.34
CA PRO A 70 -12.30 11.50 -12.40
C PRO A 70 -13.51 10.84 -13.08
N ALA A 71 -13.97 11.35 -14.22
CA ALA A 71 -15.12 10.81 -14.95
C ALA A 71 -14.86 9.45 -15.61
N ARG A 72 -13.59 9.04 -15.73
CA ARG A 72 -13.15 7.78 -16.37
C ARG A 72 -12.58 6.77 -15.38
N ARG A 73 -12.61 7.06 -14.09
CA ARG A 73 -12.10 6.15 -13.06
C ARG A 73 -12.98 4.89 -12.99
N PRO A 74 -12.40 3.69 -13.00
CA PRO A 74 -13.16 2.48 -12.74
C PRO A 74 -13.66 2.47 -11.28
N ALA A 75 -14.68 1.66 -10.99
CA ALA A 75 -15.31 1.62 -9.66
C ALA A 75 -14.33 1.25 -8.51
N ASN A 76 -13.26 0.52 -8.82
CA ASN A 76 -12.22 0.10 -7.86
C ASN A 76 -11.03 1.08 -7.78
N TRP A 77 -11.07 2.22 -8.48
CA TRP A 77 -9.91 3.11 -8.58
C TRP A 77 -9.44 3.62 -7.22
N GLU A 78 -10.37 4.00 -6.35
CA GLU A 78 -10.07 4.53 -5.02
C GLU A 78 -9.43 3.47 -4.12
N GLU A 79 -10.00 2.27 -4.06
CA GLU A 79 -9.44 1.14 -3.31
C GLU A 79 -8.02 0.76 -3.79
N ASP A 80 -7.82 0.70 -5.11
CA ASP A 80 -6.52 0.37 -5.67
C ASP A 80 -5.51 1.52 -5.52
N ASN A 81 -5.97 2.78 -5.52
CA ASN A 81 -5.15 3.95 -5.22
C ASN A 81 -4.63 3.90 -3.78
N ASP A 82 -5.52 3.69 -2.80
CA ASP A 82 -5.17 3.65 -1.38
C ASP A 82 -4.21 2.50 -1.09
N LEU A 83 -4.46 1.34 -1.71
CA LEU A 83 -3.58 0.19 -1.62
C LEU A 83 -2.18 0.49 -2.17
N VAL A 84 -2.08 1.18 -3.31
CA VAL A 84 -0.79 1.56 -3.89
C VAL A 84 -0.10 2.66 -3.07
N CYS A 85 -0.83 3.64 -2.54
CA CYS A 85 -0.29 4.64 -1.63
C CYS A 85 0.33 3.98 -0.40
N ALA A 86 -0.42 3.11 0.28
CA ALA A 86 0.06 2.36 1.44
C ALA A 86 1.28 1.49 1.10
N ALA A 87 1.28 0.83 -0.07
CA ALA A 87 2.40 0.04 -0.52
C ALA A 87 3.65 0.90 -0.79
N LEU A 88 3.49 2.07 -1.42
CA LEU A 88 4.58 3.00 -1.69
C LEU A 88 5.20 3.52 -0.39
N VAL A 89 4.39 3.92 0.59
CA VAL A 89 4.86 4.36 1.92
C VAL A 89 5.74 3.29 2.59
N GLN A 90 5.39 2.00 2.46
CA GLN A 90 6.13 0.91 3.08
C GLN A 90 7.47 0.59 2.43
N ILE A 91 7.66 0.96 1.16
CA ILE A 91 8.82 0.55 0.36
C ILE A 91 9.74 1.72 0.00
N VAL A 92 9.59 2.84 0.69
CA VAL A 92 10.47 4.00 0.59
C VAL A 92 11.20 4.22 1.90
N ASP A 93 12.45 4.66 1.80
CA ASP A 93 13.22 5.13 2.95
C ASP A 93 12.61 6.42 3.53
N GLU A 94 12.85 6.69 4.82
CA GLU A 94 12.37 7.89 5.51
C GLU A 94 12.78 9.18 4.78
N ALA A 95 13.99 9.22 4.19
CA ALA A 95 14.46 10.37 3.43
C ALA A 95 13.62 10.68 2.17
N ASN A 96 12.77 9.75 1.74
CA ASN A 96 11.83 9.92 0.64
C ASN A 96 10.42 10.34 1.10
N LEU A 97 10.09 10.24 2.39
CA LEU A 97 8.76 10.60 2.91
C LEU A 97 8.40 12.06 2.68
N ARG A 98 9.38 12.97 2.67
CA ARG A 98 9.18 14.39 2.31
C ARG A 98 8.69 14.61 0.87
N HIS A 99 8.78 13.59 0.01
CA HIS A 99 8.30 13.62 -1.37
C HIS A 99 6.92 12.97 -1.53
N LEU A 100 6.42 12.33 -0.47
CA LEU A 100 5.02 11.92 -0.40
C LEU A 100 4.24 13.17 -0.01
N ALA A 101 3.60 13.80 -0.98
CA ALA A 101 2.75 14.96 -0.71
C ALA A 101 1.56 14.57 0.18
N ASP A 102 0.95 15.56 0.84
CA ASP A 102 -0.26 15.43 1.68
C ASP A 102 -1.49 14.83 0.96
N GLU A 103 -1.38 14.47 -0.32
CA GLU A 103 -2.46 13.88 -1.09
C GLU A 103 -2.29 12.36 -1.23
N ASP A 104 -3.34 11.63 -0.87
CA ASP A 104 -3.52 10.19 -1.11
C ASP A 104 -3.70 9.92 -2.62
N ASN A 105 -2.70 10.24 -3.44
CA ASN A 105 -2.73 10.03 -4.88
C ASN A 105 -1.47 9.32 -5.35
N ALA A 106 -1.61 8.05 -5.67
CA ALA A 106 -0.52 7.18 -6.08
C ALA A 106 0.23 7.70 -7.32
N ALA A 107 -0.47 8.32 -8.28
CA ALA A 107 0.16 8.90 -9.47
C ALA A 107 1.07 10.08 -9.10
N LYS A 108 0.63 10.91 -8.15
CA LYS A 108 1.38 12.07 -7.69
C LYS A 108 2.62 11.64 -6.90
N ILE A 109 2.46 10.71 -5.93
CA ILE A 109 3.59 10.13 -5.19
C ILE A 109 4.60 9.52 -6.16
N TRP A 110 4.13 8.73 -7.13
CA TRP A 110 5.01 8.10 -8.13
C TRP A 110 5.78 9.13 -8.96
N ALA A 111 5.12 10.23 -9.38
CA ALA A 111 5.75 11.31 -10.12
C ALA A 111 6.77 12.09 -9.27
N ASP A 112 6.43 12.42 -8.03
CA ASP A 112 7.28 13.17 -7.10
C ASP A 112 8.55 12.37 -6.74
N LEU A 113 8.43 11.06 -6.48
CA LEU A 113 9.58 10.15 -6.34
C LEU A 113 10.42 10.11 -7.61
N SER A 114 9.77 9.96 -8.78
CA SER A 114 10.48 9.93 -10.06
C SER A 114 11.31 11.19 -10.29
N LYS A 115 10.74 12.35 -9.98
CA LYS A 115 11.39 13.65 -10.10
C LYS A 115 12.55 13.78 -9.12
N ALA A 116 12.35 13.50 -7.84
CA ALA A 116 13.40 13.58 -6.81
C ALA A 116 14.65 12.76 -7.16
N HIS A 117 14.47 11.60 -7.81
CA HIS A 117 15.54 10.72 -8.22
C HIS A 117 16.15 11.00 -9.60
N GLN A 118 15.52 11.86 -10.41
CA GLN A 118 15.98 12.26 -11.73
C GLN A 118 16.52 13.69 -11.76
N ASP A 119 16.20 14.50 -10.76
CA ASP A 119 16.72 15.84 -10.58
C ASP A 119 18.22 15.75 -10.24
N ASN A 120 19.06 15.67 -11.27
CA ASN A 120 20.52 15.78 -11.21
C ASN A 120 21.01 17.15 -10.69
N SER A 121 20.12 18.02 -10.19
CA SER A 121 20.42 19.40 -9.83
C SER A 121 21.14 19.57 -8.49
N SER A 122 21.30 18.52 -7.69
CA SER A 122 22.07 18.54 -6.45
C SER A 122 23.38 17.74 -6.58
N GLY A 123 24.28 18.22 -7.45
CA GLY A 123 25.72 18.10 -7.21
C GLY A 123 26.47 16.85 -7.70
N GLY A 124 26.01 16.16 -8.74
CA GLY A 124 26.76 15.06 -9.35
C GLY A 124 27.67 15.51 -10.50
N ARG A 125 28.99 15.50 -10.30
CA ARG A 125 30.01 15.76 -11.32
C ARG A 125 29.69 15.05 -12.65
N ILE A 126 29.70 15.83 -13.73
CA ILE A 126 29.97 15.31 -15.07
C ILE A 126 31.37 14.68 -15.01
N TYR A 127 31.48 13.38 -15.27
CA TYR A 127 32.73 12.69 -15.59
C TYR A 127 32.70 12.31 -17.07
#